data_AF-A0AB37I7J2-F1
#
_entry.id   AF-A0AB37I7J2-F1
#
_cell.length_a   1.000
_cell.length_b   1.000
_cell.length_c   1.000
_cell.angle_alpha   90.00
_cell.angle_beta   90.00
_cell.angle_gamma   90.00
#
_symmetry.space_group_name_H-M   'P 1'
#
loop_
_entity.id
_entity.type
_entity.pdbx_description
1 polymer ?
#
loop_
_entity_poly.entity_id
_entity_poly.type
_entity_poly.pdbx_seq_one_letter_code
_entity_poly.pdbx_strand_id
1 'polypeptide(L)'
;MVISSSIAVSIGYTFGKKNTQQEANNRIPVAHFSEQQVNDFLRSYFTFTEYGDNYLNYEKFLAKQAKIAEEESRKQSDFFPQFFGHSRFIKSKNFIRHVNDQQIEVIANVTRTIDSLNQEGKSTKTLENEGLFQIWYVFDSATKHFLVERYQPLEIAEKESKEYAE
;
A
#
# COMPACT_ATOMS: atom_id res chain seq x y z
N MET A 1 -26.78 10.24 78.63
CA MET A 1 -26.57 8.96 77.92
C MET A 1 -27.83 8.70 77.09
N VAL A 2 -27.77 9.00 75.79
CA VAL A 2 -28.78 8.63 74.80
C VAL A 2 -27.98 8.14 73.60
N ILE A 3 -28.08 6.85 73.33
CA ILE A 3 -27.40 6.16 72.23
C ILE A 3 -28.33 6.32 71.03
N SER A 4 -27.89 7.02 69.99
CA SER A 4 -28.62 7.06 68.72
C SER A 4 -27.78 6.38 67.66
N SER A 5 -28.16 5.14 67.37
CA SER A 5 -27.58 4.22 66.41
C SER A 5 -27.89 4.71 65.00
N SER A 6 -26.88 5.10 64.23
CA SER A 6 -27.04 5.36 62.80
C SER A 6 -27.01 4.05 62.03
N ILE A 7 -28.14 3.68 61.43
CA ILE A 7 -28.29 2.55 60.51
C ILE A 7 -27.66 2.96 59.17
N ALA A 8 -26.60 2.28 58.74
CA ALA A 8 -26.05 2.40 57.39
C ALA A 8 -26.83 1.46 56.45
N VAL A 9 -27.56 2.02 55.48
CA VAL A 9 -28.26 1.25 54.45
C VAL A 9 -27.40 1.25 53.18
N SER A 10 -26.71 0.14 52.92
CA SER A 10 -25.99 -0.09 51.67
C SER A 10 -26.98 -0.54 50.59
N ILE A 11 -27.36 0.36 49.67
CA ILE A 11 -28.10 0.00 48.46
C ILE A 11 -27.08 -0.46 47.42
N GLY A 12 -26.88 -1.78 47.35
CA GLY A 12 -26.14 -2.42 46.26
C GLY A 12 -26.95 -2.38 44.97
N TYR A 13 -26.53 -1.58 44.00
CA TYR A 13 -27.04 -1.66 42.63
C TYR A 13 -26.23 -2.71 41.85
N THR A 14 -26.77 -3.92 41.78
CA THR A 14 -26.41 -4.91 40.75
C THR A 14 -26.93 -4.43 39.40
N PHE A 15 -26.08 -3.78 38.61
CA PHE A 15 -26.33 -3.63 37.18
C PHE A 15 -25.88 -4.89 36.47
N GLY A 16 -26.87 -5.66 36.02
CA GLY A 16 -26.66 -6.76 35.08
C GLY A 16 -25.96 -6.24 33.83
N LYS A 17 -24.72 -6.67 33.61
CA LYS A 17 -24.09 -6.55 32.29
C LYS A 17 -24.68 -7.63 31.39
N LYS A 18 -25.63 -7.17 30.58
CA LYS A 18 -26.06 -7.81 29.34
C LYS A 18 -24.86 -8.39 28.60
N ASN A 19 -25.01 -9.64 28.18
CA ASN A 19 -24.23 -10.35 27.19
C ASN A 19 -23.56 -9.41 26.19
N THR A 20 -22.27 -9.12 26.40
CA THR A 20 -21.39 -8.61 25.34
C THR A 20 -20.70 -9.82 24.70
N GLN A 21 -21.50 -10.79 24.26
CA GLN A 21 -21.08 -11.77 23.26
C GLN A 21 -21.75 -11.37 21.95
N GLN A 22 -21.28 -10.27 21.38
CA GLN A 22 -21.53 -9.91 20.00
C GLN A 22 -20.44 -8.97 19.47
N GLU A 23 -19.19 -9.17 19.90
CA GLU A 23 -18.08 -9.00 18.96
C GLU A 23 -18.04 -10.27 18.12
N ALA A 24 -18.98 -10.36 17.17
CA ALA A 24 -18.93 -11.39 16.15
C ALA A 24 -17.64 -11.16 15.35
N ASN A 25 -16.60 -11.93 15.68
CA ASN A 25 -15.57 -12.50 14.82
C ASN A 25 -15.60 -12.01 13.35
N ASN A 26 -15.32 -10.72 13.13
CA ASN A 26 -15.02 -10.16 11.82
C ASN A 26 -13.49 -10.04 11.64
N ARG A 27 -12.74 -10.97 12.26
CA ARG A 27 -11.33 -11.17 11.93
C ARG A 27 -11.31 -11.83 10.55
N ILE A 28 -11.18 -11.03 9.50
CA ILE A 28 -10.48 -11.48 8.30
C ILE A 28 -9.03 -11.11 8.57
N PRO A 29 -8.23 -12.00 9.18
CA PRO A 29 -6.86 -11.69 9.51
C PRO A 29 -6.06 -11.68 8.20
N VAL A 30 -4.90 -11.04 8.24
CA VAL A 30 -3.87 -10.97 7.21
C VAL A 30 -3.61 -12.27 6.40
N ALA A 31 -4.06 -13.43 6.91
CA ALA A 31 -4.06 -14.73 6.24
C ALA A 31 -4.67 -14.77 4.82
N HIS A 32 -5.53 -13.82 4.46
CA HIS A 32 -6.11 -13.75 3.10
C HIS A 32 -5.34 -12.84 2.13
N PHE A 33 -4.30 -12.13 2.61
CA PHE A 33 -3.44 -11.39 1.72
C PHE A 33 -2.54 -12.34 0.95
N SER A 34 -2.39 -12.11 -0.36
CA SER A 34 -1.62 -12.98 -1.22
C SER A 34 -0.62 -12.19 -2.05
N GLU A 35 0.48 -12.85 -2.40
CA GLU A 35 1.46 -12.30 -3.34
C GLU A 35 0.83 -11.96 -4.70
N GLN A 36 -0.22 -12.68 -5.10
CA GLN A 36 -0.96 -12.38 -6.31
C GLN A 36 -1.58 -10.97 -6.28
N GLN A 37 -2.12 -10.53 -5.15
CA GLN A 37 -2.67 -9.17 -5.02
C GLN A 37 -1.60 -8.09 -5.22
N VAL A 38 -0.38 -8.35 -4.75
CA VAL A 38 0.77 -7.47 -5.00
C VAL A 38 1.11 -7.44 -6.49
N ASN A 39 1.23 -8.61 -7.10
CA ASN A 39 1.58 -8.73 -8.52
C ASN A 39 0.52 -8.12 -9.45
N ASP A 40 -0.76 -8.23 -9.12
CA ASP A 40 -1.85 -7.65 -9.92
C ASP A 40 -1.82 -6.12 -9.89
N PHE A 41 -1.58 -5.54 -8.71
CA PHE A 41 -1.35 -4.11 -8.57
C PHE A 41 -0.11 -3.66 -9.35
N LEU A 42 1.04 -4.28 -9.10
CA LEU A 42 2.32 -3.95 -9.74
C LEU A 42 2.25 -4.09 -11.27
N ARG A 43 1.64 -5.16 -11.76
CA ARG A 43 1.43 -5.36 -13.20
C ARG A 43 0.61 -4.24 -13.80
N SER A 44 -0.48 -3.84 -13.15
CA SER A 44 -1.35 -2.76 -13.63
C SER A 44 -0.68 -1.39 -13.55
N TYR A 45 0.17 -1.17 -12.55
CA TYR A 45 0.92 0.07 -12.34
C TYR A 45 2.14 0.22 -13.27
N PHE A 46 2.85 -0.86 -13.59
CA PHE A 46 4.06 -0.82 -14.41
C PHE A 46 3.84 -1.16 -15.89
N THR A 47 2.60 -1.48 -16.29
CA THR A 47 2.28 -1.78 -17.69
C THR A 47 1.46 -0.64 -18.30
N PHE A 48 2.05 0.06 -19.25
CA PHE A 48 1.45 1.20 -19.96
C PHE A 48 2.07 1.35 -21.34
N THR A 49 1.35 1.95 -22.29
CA THR A 49 1.91 2.31 -23.59
C THR A 49 2.47 3.72 -23.55
N GLU A 50 1.69 4.63 -22.99
CA GLU A 50 2.07 6.00 -22.71
C GLU A 50 2.01 6.25 -21.21
N TYR A 51 2.92 7.08 -20.70
CA TYR A 51 2.97 7.35 -19.27
C TYR A 51 1.61 7.87 -18.77
N GLY A 52 1.05 7.20 -17.76
CA GLY A 52 -0.21 7.58 -17.12
C GLY A 52 -1.48 7.05 -17.80
N ASP A 53 -1.39 6.36 -18.95
CA ASP A 53 -2.55 5.74 -19.61
C ASP A 53 -3.18 4.59 -18.80
N ASN A 54 -2.41 4.06 -17.84
CA ASN A 54 -2.74 2.88 -17.07
C ASN A 54 -3.48 3.18 -15.77
N TYR A 55 -3.78 4.45 -15.45
CA TYR A 55 -4.48 4.83 -14.22
C TYR A 55 -5.75 4.01 -14.00
N LEU A 56 -6.60 3.89 -15.04
CA LEU A 56 -7.85 3.12 -14.97
C LEU A 56 -7.61 1.61 -14.70
N ASN A 57 -6.42 1.10 -15.00
CA ASN A 57 -6.08 -0.30 -14.76
C ASN A 57 -5.76 -0.54 -13.28
N TYR A 58 -5.07 0.39 -12.61
CA TYR A 58 -4.65 0.21 -11.23
C TYR A 58 -5.50 0.94 -10.18
N GLU A 59 -6.35 1.91 -10.58
CA GLU A 59 -7.17 2.67 -9.62
C GLU A 59 -8.06 1.77 -8.75
N LYS A 60 -8.51 0.63 -9.27
CA LYS A 60 -9.34 -0.33 -8.53
C LYS A 60 -8.65 -0.95 -7.32
N PHE A 61 -7.32 -0.94 -7.28
CA PHE A 61 -6.54 -1.43 -6.15
C PHE A 61 -6.28 -0.35 -5.10
N LEU A 62 -6.59 0.91 -5.40
CA LEU A 62 -6.26 2.04 -4.55
C LEU A 62 -7.35 2.31 -3.50
N ALA A 63 -6.91 2.62 -2.28
CA ALA A 63 -7.77 3.21 -1.27
C ALA A 63 -8.15 4.65 -1.69
N LYS A 64 -9.22 5.18 -1.10
CA LYS A 64 -9.73 6.52 -1.43
C LYS A 64 -8.65 7.61 -1.37
N GLN A 65 -7.79 7.58 -0.35
CA GLN A 65 -6.74 8.58 -0.18
C GLN A 65 -5.65 8.47 -1.27
N ALA A 66 -5.27 7.25 -1.66
CA ALA A 66 -4.31 7.03 -2.74
C ALA A 66 -4.84 7.50 -4.09
N LYS A 67 -6.15 7.30 -4.37
CA LYS A 67 -6.80 7.84 -5.58
C LYS A 67 -6.69 9.36 -5.66
N ILE A 68 -6.98 10.05 -4.56
CA ILE A 68 -6.89 11.51 -4.48
C ILE A 68 -5.44 11.96 -4.75
N ALA A 69 -4.46 11.32 -4.10
CA ALA A 69 -3.04 11.66 -4.30
C ALA A 69 -2.57 11.44 -5.75
N GLU A 70 -3.03 10.37 -6.40
CA GLU A 70 -2.75 10.09 -7.81
C GLU A 70 -3.38 11.11 -8.75
N GLU A 71 -4.64 11.49 -8.52
CA GLU A 71 -5.31 12.54 -9.29
C GLU A 71 -4.60 13.90 -9.16
N GLU A 72 -4.05 14.22 -7.99
CA GLU A 72 -3.24 15.41 -7.78
C GLU A 72 -1.88 15.34 -8.48
N SER A 73 -1.19 14.20 -8.39
CA SER A 73 0.10 13.97 -9.06
C SER A 73 -0.03 14.04 -10.58
N ARG A 74 -1.10 13.48 -11.15
CA ARG A 74 -1.35 13.49 -12.60
C ARG A 74 -1.54 14.91 -13.14
N LYS A 75 -2.20 15.79 -12.38
CA LYS A 75 -2.32 17.22 -12.76
C LYS A 75 -0.95 17.91 -12.82
N GLN A 76 0.04 17.45 -12.07
CA GLN A 76 1.39 18.01 -12.08
C GLN A 76 2.27 17.41 -13.19
N SER A 77 2.04 16.15 -13.57
CA SER A 77 2.84 15.48 -14.60
C SER A 77 2.66 16.04 -16.01
N ASP A 78 1.54 16.71 -16.29
CA ASP A 78 1.29 17.38 -17.57
C ASP A 78 2.31 18.49 -17.89
N PHE A 79 3.08 18.93 -16.89
CA PHE A 79 4.04 20.03 -17.02
C PHE A 79 5.49 19.58 -17.29
N PHE A 80 5.79 18.28 -17.26
CA PHE A 80 7.16 17.78 -17.41
C PHE A 80 7.30 16.82 -18.60
N PRO A 81 8.30 17.00 -19.48
CA PRO A 81 8.54 16.09 -20.58
C PRO A 81 8.95 14.71 -20.06
N GLN A 82 8.30 13.67 -20.58
CA GLN A 82 8.63 12.28 -20.28
C GLN A 82 9.69 11.76 -21.25
N PHE A 83 10.77 11.18 -20.73
CA PHE A 83 11.87 10.60 -21.53
C PHE A 83 11.75 9.07 -21.68
N PHE A 84 10.61 8.52 -21.29
CA PHE A 84 10.33 7.10 -21.33
C PHE A 84 8.90 6.84 -21.81
N GLY A 85 8.75 5.76 -22.57
CA GLY A 85 7.50 5.37 -23.22
C GLY A 85 7.01 4.03 -22.69
N HIS A 86 6.64 3.15 -23.62
CA HIS A 86 6.06 1.84 -23.32
C HIS A 86 6.81 1.11 -22.19
N SER A 87 6.05 0.71 -21.16
CA SER A 87 6.54 -0.03 -20.01
C SER A 87 5.76 -1.32 -19.86
N ARG A 88 6.44 -2.40 -19.47
CA ARG A 88 5.82 -3.71 -19.25
C ARG A 88 6.41 -4.39 -18.04
N PHE A 89 5.54 -4.78 -17.12
CA PHE A 89 5.92 -5.60 -15.97
C PHE A 89 6.40 -6.99 -16.41
N ILE A 90 7.54 -7.44 -15.87
CA ILE A 90 8.05 -8.81 -16.08
C ILE A 90 7.71 -9.66 -14.85
N LYS A 91 8.24 -9.27 -13.69
CA LYS A 91 8.15 -10.02 -12.43
C LYS A 91 8.41 -9.11 -11.24
N SER A 92 8.08 -9.58 -10.04
CA SER A 92 8.60 -8.99 -8.82
C SER A 92 8.97 -10.05 -7.80
N LYS A 93 9.88 -9.68 -6.90
CA LYS A 93 10.17 -10.41 -5.67
C LYS A 93 9.61 -9.59 -4.52
N ASN A 94 8.64 -10.13 -3.80
CA ASN A 94 7.88 -9.39 -2.80
C ASN A 94 8.27 -9.83 -1.38
N PHE A 95 8.61 -8.88 -0.52
CA PHE A 95 8.85 -9.08 0.91
C PHE A 95 7.67 -8.51 1.68
N ILE A 96 6.84 -9.38 2.26
CA ILE A 96 5.57 -9.02 2.88
C ILE A 96 5.74 -9.00 4.41
N ARG A 97 5.39 -7.87 5.03
CA ARG A 97 5.40 -7.68 6.48
C ARG A 97 3.98 -7.36 6.96
N HIS A 98 3.46 -8.20 7.84
CA HIS A 98 2.18 -7.95 8.50
C HIS A 98 2.41 -6.97 9.66
N VAL A 99 1.89 -5.75 9.56
CA VAL A 99 2.06 -4.72 10.58
C VAL A 99 1.07 -4.94 11.73
N ASN A 100 -0.19 -5.21 11.39
CA ASN A 100 -1.25 -5.63 12.29
C ASN A 100 -2.34 -6.36 11.49
N ASP A 101 -3.48 -6.65 12.11
CA ASP A 101 -4.59 -7.39 11.50
C ASP A 101 -5.18 -6.72 10.25
N GLN A 102 -4.97 -5.41 10.07
CA GLN A 102 -5.57 -4.60 9.00
C GLN A 102 -4.53 -3.93 8.09
N GLN A 103 -3.24 -4.00 8.42
CA GLN A 103 -2.20 -3.27 7.70
C GLN A 103 -1.05 -4.20 7.31
N ILE A 104 -0.64 -4.05 6.05
CA ILE A 104 0.44 -4.82 5.45
C ILE A 104 1.39 -3.86 4.78
N GLU A 105 2.67 -4.11 4.93
CA GLU A 105 3.72 -3.44 4.19
C GLU A 105 4.41 -4.43 3.28
N VAL A 106 4.67 -4.01 2.05
CA VAL A 106 5.36 -4.80 1.05
C VAL A 106 6.54 -4.01 0.51
N ILE A 107 7.71 -4.65 0.50
CA ILE A 107 8.86 -4.19 -0.28
C ILE A 107 8.91 -5.08 -1.53
N ALA A 108 8.70 -4.50 -2.71
CA ALA A 108 8.73 -5.21 -3.98
C ALA A 108 9.99 -4.82 -4.75
N ASN A 109 10.82 -5.81 -5.10
CA ASN A 109 11.82 -5.62 -6.15
C ASN A 109 11.17 -5.96 -7.49
N VAL A 110 10.95 -4.95 -8.32
CA VAL A 110 10.21 -5.03 -9.58
C VAL A 110 11.17 -5.05 -10.75
N THR A 111 11.06 -6.05 -11.61
CA THR A 111 11.72 -6.07 -12.92
C THR A 111 10.69 -5.71 -13.99
N ARG A 112 11.02 -4.74 -14.85
CA ARG A 112 10.19 -4.30 -15.97
C ARG A 112 11.02 -4.00 -17.21
N THR A 113 10.41 -4.01 -18.38
CA THR A 113 10.98 -3.33 -19.56
C THR A 113 10.44 -1.92 -19.66
N ILE A 114 11.26 -0.98 -20.11
CA ILE A 114 10.83 0.39 -20.42
C ILE A 114 11.56 0.91 -21.66
N ASP A 115 10.83 1.58 -22.54
CA ASP A 115 11.39 2.21 -23.72
C ASP A 115 11.96 3.59 -23.38
N SER A 116 13.21 3.83 -23.77
CA SER A 116 13.81 5.16 -23.73
C SER A 116 13.40 5.96 -24.97
N LEU A 117 12.90 7.17 -24.75
CA LEU A 117 12.47 8.06 -25.82
C LEU A 117 13.54 9.14 -26.09
N ASN A 118 13.72 9.50 -27.36
CA ASN A 118 14.48 10.70 -27.72
C ASN A 118 13.63 11.98 -27.52
N GLN A 119 14.21 13.15 -27.82
CA GLN A 119 13.52 14.43 -27.73
C GLN A 119 12.30 14.56 -28.67
N GLU A 120 12.21 13.72 -29.71
CA GLU A 120 11.06 13.66 -30.62
C GLU A 120 9.98 12.66 -30.15
N GLY A 121 10.15 12.04 -28.96
CA GLY A 121 9.22 11.03 -28.42
C GLY A 121 9.33 9.66 -29.10
N LYS A 122 10.34 9.42 -29.95
CA LYS A 122 10.54 8.13 -30.62
C LYS A 122 11.33 7.18 -29.73
N SER A 123 10.87 5.92 -29.65
CA SER A 123 11.58 4.85 -28.96
C SER A 123 12.94 4.61 -29.61
N THR A 124 13.98 4.62 -28.79
CA THR A 124 15.38 4.42 -29.21
C THR A 124 15.92 3.07 -28.76
N LYS A 125 15.49 2.60 -27.59
CA LYS A 125 15.96 1.37 -26.97
C LYS A 125 14.98 0.90 -25.90
N THR A 126 14.69 -0.39 -25.88
CA THR A 126 14.03 -1.05 -24.75
C THR A 126 15.08 -1.47 -23.72
N LEU A 127 14.88 -1.06 -22.47
CA LEU A 127 15.75 -1.35 -21.35
C LEU A 127 15.04 -2.27 -20.37
N GLU A 128 15.73 -3.27 -19.84
CA GLU A 128 15.30 -3.92 -18.60
C GLU A 128 15.76 -3.04 -17.43
N ASN A 129 14.83 -2.76 -16.52
CA ASN A 129 15.04 -1.92 -15.35
C ASN A 129 14.53 -2.66 -14.12
N GLU A 130 15.33 -2.62 -13.06
CA GLU A 130 14.94 -3.09 -11.73
C GLU A 130 14.81 -1.90 -10.77
N GLY A 131 13.81 -1.95 -9.91
CA GLY A 131 13.55 -0.91 -8.93
C GLY A 131 12.85 -1.44 -7.69
N LEU A 132 13.21 -0.90 -6.53
CA LEU A 132 12.52 -1.19 -5.28
C LEU A 132 11.33 -0.26 -5.09
N PHE A 133 10.21 -0.83 -4.65
CA PHE A 133 8.99 -0.12 -4.30
C PHE A 133 8.53 -0.53 -2.91
N GLN A 134 8.10 0.45 -2.12
CA GLN A 134 7.42 0.22 -0.86
C GLN A 134 5.93 0.48 -1.05
N ILE A 135 5.10 -0.45 -0.59
CA ILE A 135 3.64 -0.39 -0.73
C ILE A 135 3.02 -0.66 0.63
N TRP A 136 2.05 0.16 1.02
CA TRP A 136 1.24 -0.04 2.22
C TRP A 136 -0.18 -0.38 1.82
N TYR A 137 -0.68 -1.48 2.36
CA TYR A 137 -2.04 -1.94 2.18
C TYR A 137 -2.83 -1.76 3.47
N VAL A 138 -4.11 -1.40 3.33
CA VAL A 138 -5.10 -1.34 4.39
C VAL A 138 -6.29 -2.22 4.04
N PHE A 139 -6.81 -2.96 5.02
CA PHE A 139 -8.00 -3.77 4.85
C PHE A 139 -9.24 -2.87 4.76
N ASP A 140 -9.94 -2.93 3.62
CA ASP A 140 -11.22 -2.28 3.45
C ASP A 140 -12.36 -3.21 3.85
N SER A 141 -13.07 -2.85 4.92
CA SER A 141 -14.15 -3.67 5.47
C SER A 141 -15.41 -3.71 4.61
N ALA A 142 -15.60 -2.73 3.72
CA ALA A 142 -16.74 -2.65 2.80
C ALA A 142 -16.59 -3.64 1.65
N THR A 143 -15.43 -3.64 0.98
CA THR A 143 -15.14 -4.55 -0.13
C THR A 143 -14.56 -5.89 0.32
N LYS A 144 -14.10 -6.02 1.58
CA LYS A 144 -13.38 -7.19 2.10
C LYS A 144 -12.04 -7.47 1.39
N HIS A 145 -11.41 -6.43 0.84
CA HIS A 145 -10.12 -6.52 0.15
C HIS A 145 -9.07 -5.64 0.82
N PHE A 146 -7.80 -6.00 0.64
CA PHE A 146 -6.70 -5.10 0.94
C PHE A 146 -6.52 -4.12 -0.22
N LEU A 147 -6.54 -2.83 0.08
CA LEU A 147 -6.34 -1.76 -0.88
C LEU A 147 -5.03 -1.04 -0.59
N VAL A 148 -4.38 -0.56 -1.65
CA VAL A 148 -3.15 0.22 -1.56
C VAL A 148 -3.48 1.61 -0.99
N GLU A 149 -3.00 1.88 0.22
CA GLU A 149 -3.15 3.18 0.89
C GLU A 149 -2.07 4.16 0.46
N ARG A 150 -0.86 3.66 0.21
CA ARG A 150 0.30 4.45 -0.20
C ARG A 150 1.29 3.55 -0.93
N TYR A 151 2.09 4.13 -1.82
CA TYR A 151 3.27 3.50 -2.38
C TYR A 151 4.30 4.54 -2.80
N GLN A 152 5.56 4.13 -2.87
CA GLN A 152 6.65 4.99 -3.33
C GLN A 152 7.84 4.15 -3.82
N PRO A 153 8.64 4.67 -4.77
CA PRO A 153 9.96 4.10 -5.04
C PRO A 153 10.86 4.19 -3.80
N LEU A 154 11.76 3.22 -3.66
CA LEU A 154 12.83 3.23 -2.67
C LEU A 154 14.15 3.49 -3.37
N GLU A 155 14.81 4.58 -2.99
CA GLU A 155 16.19 4.84 -3.37
C GLU A 155 17.11 4.10 -2.40
N ILE A 156 17.91 3.17 -2.92
CA ILE A 156 19.05 2.64 -2.15
C ILE A 156 20.20 3.60 -2.42
N ALA A 157 20.61 4.35 -1.39
CA ALA A 157 21.87 5.07 -1.45
C ALA A 157 22.98 4.05 -1.67
N GLU A 158 23.64 4.11 -2.84
CA GLU A 158 24.87 3.37 -3.07
C GLU A 158 25.87 3.80 -1.99
N LYS A 159 26.17 2.92 -1.04
CA LYS A 159 27.33 3.13 -0.17
C LYS A 159 28.53 3.06 -1.09
N GLU A 160 29.17 4.20 -1.33
CA GLU A 160 30.52 4.25 -1.88
C GLU A 160 31.40 3.32 -1.01
N SER A 161 31.68 2.12 -1.50
CA SER A 161 32.73 1.28 -0.96
C SER A 161 34.04 1.97 -1.31
N LYS A 162 34.49 2.88 -0.44
CA LYS A 162 35.89 3.29 -0.41
C LYS A 162 36.69 2.06 0.00
N GLU A 163 37.12 1.32 -1.01
CA GLU A 163 38.23 0.40 -0.93
C GLU A 163 39.43 1.24 -0.49
N TYR A 164 39.77 1.16 0.80
CA TYR A 164 41.07 1.60 1.26
C TYR A 164 42.07 0.61 0.65
N ALA A 165 42.64 0.98 -0.50
CA ALA A 165 43.89 0.39 -0.95
C ALA A 165 44.97 0.83 0.04
N GLU A 166 45.54 -0.17 0.72
CA GLU A 166 46.68 -0.09 1.63
C GLU A 166 47.92 0.55 0.96
#